data_AF-A0A9E7GKC3-F1
#
_entry.id   AF-A0A9E7GKC3-F1
#
_cell.length_a   1.000
_cell.length_b   1.000
_cell.length_c   1.000
_cell.angle_alpha   90.00
_cell.angle_beta   90.00
_cell.angle_gamma   90.00
#
_symmetry.space_group_name_H-M   'P 1'
#
loop_
_entity.id
_entity.type
_entity.pdbx_description
1 polymer ?
#
loop_
_entity_poly.entity_id
_entity_poly.type
_entity_poly.pdbx_seq_one_letter_code
_entity_poly.pdbx_strand_id
1 'polypeptide(L)'
;MVDLRLRFPVDERGTVKSVVQYFEEIYGFTIHNMTWPCLQVGNPQSPNYLPMETVDHNAYNEDPYAEEFGIKISEKLALVEACVLPAPWLNYHDTGREKDCLPRAGQRNMMNKIFSPEPVLCLLCARPDQVERALKAHFHVAIISILQPDGKELNLVIIILPDNNGPLYGDLKRICETDIGLVSQCCLAKHVFRMSEQYLADVALKINVKVVASRDWPEVTKYAGLVCAQPHRQESIQDLFKVWQDPQRGTVTGGMVKVRLISFKRATGQKPRRIIFYSSKADFHVVICLLGFSGTVVDSKICHPTEIEFYLCSHAGHPMPPAYDAHLAAFRAQVSMEQETSDGG
;
A
#
# COMPACT_ATOMS: atom_id res chain seq x y z
N MET A 1 12.35 14.56 1.42
CA MET A 1 13.23 15.64 1.95
C MET A 1 12.70 16.03 3.30
N VAL A 2 13.60 16.31 4.24
CA VAL A 2 13.28 16.68 5.61
C VAL A 2 14.00 17.97 6.01
N ASP A 3 13.47 18.65 7.02
CA ASP A 3 14.10 19.82 7.63
C ASP A 3 15.40 19.40 8.34
N LEU A 4 16.47 20.18 8.22
CA LEU A 4 17.75 19.97 8.92
C LEU A 4 17.60 20.05 10.45
N ARG A 5 16.53 20.69 10.94
CA ARG A 5 16.15 20.73 12.36
C ARG A 5 15.46 19.46 12.82
N LEU A 6 15.16 18.51 11.91
CA LEU A 6 14.60 17.22 12.26
C LEU A 6 15.49 16.53 13.28
N ARG A 7 14.84 16.01 14.32
CA ARG A 7 15.46 15.33 15.45
C ARG A 7 15.25 13.82 15.32
N PHE A 8 16.32 13.05 15.50
CA PHE A 8 16.31 11.60 15.38
C PHE A 8 17.12 10.94 16.50
N PRO A 9 16.75 9.71 16.89
CA PRO A 9 17.52 8.95 17.88
C PRO A 9 18.87 8.54 17.29
N VAL A 10 19.95 8.79 18.03
CA VAL A 10 21.33 8.48 17.60
C VAL A 10 21.91 7.24 18.28
N ASP A 11 21.26 6.74 19.33
CA ASP A 11 21.65 5.54 20.07
C ASP A 11 20.45 4.81 20.68
N GLU A 12 20.68 3.57 21.13
CA GLU A 12 19.69 2.75 21.83
C GLU A 12 19.32 3.28 23.23
N ARG A 13 20.08 4.26 23.75
CA ARG A 13 19.84 4.90 25.04
C ARG A 13 18.80 6.03 24.94
N GLY A 14 18.32 6.31 23.73
CA GLY A 14 17.30 7.31 23.46
C GLY A 14 17.84 8.73 23.37
N THR A 15 19.16 8.92 23.15
CA THR A 15 19.71 10.23 22.87
C THR A 15 19.17 10.72 21.53
N VAL A 16 18.63 11.94 21.51
CA VAL A 16 18.05 12.55 20.30
C VAL A 16 18.87 13.77 19.92
N LYS A 17 19.30 13.84 18.66
CA LYS A 17 20.02 15.00 18.10
C LYS A 17 19.33 15.49 16.83
N SER A 18 19.51 16.77 16.50
CA SER A 18 19.15 17.23 15.15
C SER A 18 20.20 16.77 14.13
N VAL A 19 19.84 16.77 12.84
CA VAL A 19 20.80 16.52 11.75
C VAL A 19 22.00 17.46 11.85
N VAL A 20 21.77 18.75 12.10
CA VAL A 20 22.85 19.74 12.27
C VAL A 20 23.78 19.40 13.43
N GLN A 21 23.22 19.13 14.61
CA GLN A 21 23.99 18.80 15.81
C GLN A 21 24.80 17.51 15.62
N TYR A 22 24.20 16.51 15.00
CA TYR A 22 24.88 15.25 14.72
C TYR A 22 26.08 15.44 13.79
N PHE A 23 25.92 16.21 12.70
CA PHE A 23 27.00 16.45 11.75
C PHE A 23 28.14 17.29 12.33
N GLU A 24 27.81 18.31 13.13
CA GLU A 24 28.82 19.14 13.80
C GLU A 24 29.60 18.33 14.85
N GLU A 25 28.92 17.54 15.68
CA GLU A 25 29.57 16.81 16.77
C GLU A 25 30.35 15.57 16.31
N ILE A 26 29.84 14.83 15.31
CA ILE A 26 30.44 13.56 14.87
C ILE A 26 31.47 13.77 13.76
N TYR A 27 31.19 14.65 12.81
CA TYR A 27 32.04 14.86 11.64
C TYR A 27 32.81 16.18 11.69
N GLY A 28 32.56 17.04 12.69
CA GLY A 28 33.15 18.39 12.73
C GLY A 28 32.65 19.29 11.60
N PHE A 29 31.52 18.94 10.98
CA PHE A 29 31.00 19.63 9.80
C PHE A 29 29.88 20.60 10.19
N THR A 30 30.16 21.90 10.08
CA THR A 30 29.18 22.97 10.33
C THR A 30 28.35 23.22 9.06
N ILE A 31 27.04 22.99 9.15
CA ILE A 31 26.08 23.26 8.07
C ILE A 31 25.72 24.75 8.11
N HIS A 32 26.05 25.50 7.06
CA HIS A 32 25.79 26.94 6.98
C HIS A 32 24.42 27.23 6.37
N ASN A 33 24.01 26.43 5.39
CA ASN A 33 22.81 26.67 4.61
C ASN A 33 21.61 25.89 5.15
N MET A 34 21.02 26.44 6.21
CA MET A 34 19.83 25.88 6.86
C MET A 34 18.56 25.88 5.97
N THR A 35 18.59 26.52 4.79
CA THR A 35 17.45 26.53 3.86
C THR A 35 17.47 25.36 2.88
N TRP A 36 18.61 24.68 2.77
CA TRP A 36 18.75 23.54 1.87
C TRP A 36 18.12 22.28 2.47
N PRO A 37 17.51 21.43 1.62
CA PRO A 37 16.85 20.23 2.11
C PRO A 37 17.86 19.19 2.61
N CYS A 38 17.41 18.35 3.54
CA CYS A 38 18.09 17.11 3.87
C CYS A 38 17.43 15.94 3.13
N LEU A 39 18.23 15.12 2.48
CA LEU A 39 17.78 13.89 1.84
C LEU A 39 17.57 12.82 2.90
N GLN A 40 16.36 12.28 2.97
CA GLN A 40 16.09 11.05 3.73
C GLN A 40 16.25 9.87 2.77
N VAL A 41 17.22 9.01 3.03
CA VAL A 41 17.54 7.83 2.22
C VAL A 41 17.55 6.57 3.09
N GLY A 42 17.49 5.39 2.48
CA GLY A 42 17.44 4.11 3.22
C GLY A 42 16.02 3.70 3.67
N ASN A 43 15.95 2.76 4.61
CA ASN A 43 14.70 2.11 5.03
C ASN A 43 13.83 3.05 5.89
N PRO A 44 12.50 3.12 5.72
CA PRO A 44 11.62 3.88 6.61
C PRO A 44 11.76 3.57 8.12
N GLN A 45 12.14 2.34 8.48
CA GLN A 45 12.38 1.92 9.86
C GLN A 45 13.79 2.31 10.37
N SER A 46 14.72 2.60 9.47
CA SER A 46 16.09 3.03 9.78
C SER A 46 16.55 4.06 8.72
N PRO A 47 16.03 5.30 8.81
CA PRO A 47 16.31 6.32 7.83
C PRO A 47 17.70 6.94 8.03
N ASN A 48 18.40 7.16 6.93
CA ASN A 48 19.63 7.94 6.87
C ASN A 48 19.31 9.36 6.40
N TYR A 49 19.94 10.36 7.03
CA TYR A 49 19.73 11.77 6.73
C TYR A 49 21.02 12.39 6.19
N LEU A 50 20.98 12.85 4.94
CA LEU A 50 22.12 13.44 4.23
C LEU A 50 21.82 14.91 3.90
N PRO A 51 22.44 15.88 4.59
CA PRO A 51 22.36 17.29 4.22
C PRO A 51 22.89 17.50 2.80
N MET A 52 22.20 18.27 1.96
CA MET A 52 22.71 18.53 0.61
C MET A 52 24.06 19.25 0.60
N GLU A 53 24.34 20.09 1.60
CA GLU A 53 25.61 20.82 1.74
C GLU A 53 26.83 19.89 1.88
N THR A 54 26.64 18.66 2.38
CA THR A 54 27.76 17.69 2.48
C THR A 54 28.18 17.17 1.12
N VAL A 55 27.29 17.16 0.13
CA VAL A 55 27.62 16.76 -1.25
C VAL A 55 28.58 17.77 -1.87
N ASP A 56 28.34 19.06 -1.66
CA ASP A 56 29.22 20.14 -2.11
C ASP A 56 30.57 20.10 -1.36
N HIS A 57 30.54 19.85 -0.04
CA HIS A 57 31.76 19.74 0.76
C HIS A 57 32.70 18.60 0.33
N ASN A 58 32.13 17.49 -0.15
CA ASN A 58 32.90 16.33 -0.57
C ASN A 58 33.70 16.57 -1.86
N ALA A 59 33.48 17.69 -2.55
CA ALA A 59 34.25 18.12 -3.73
C ALA A 59 34.46 16.99 -4.75
N TYR A 60 33.40 16.23 -5.07
CA TYR A 60 33.48 15.09 -5.99
C TYR A 60 34.02 15.47 -7.38
N ASN A 61 33.90 16.74 -7.77
CA ASN A 61 34.48 17.30 -8.98
C ASN A 61 36.00 17.40 -8.96
N GLU A 62 36.63 17.34 -7.78
CA GLU A 62 38.07 17.35 -7.54
C GLU A 62 38.59 15.95 -7.12
N ASP A 63 37.79 14.89 -7.26
CA ASP A 63 38.20 13.54 -6.89
C ASP A 63 39.36 13.05 -7.78
N PRO A 64 40.52 12.68 -7.20
CA PRO A 64 41.72 12.34 -7.97
C PRO A 64 41.56 11.04 -8.76
N TYR A 65 40.72 10.11 -8.30
CA TYR A 65 40.42 8.90 -9.05
C TYR A 65 39.49 9.22 -10.23
N ALA A 66 38.45 10.03 -10.03
CA ALA A 66 37.58 10.47 -11.13
C ALA A 66 38.38 11.19 -12.22
N GLU A 67 39.34 12.04 -11.84
CA GLU A 67 40.25 12.73 -12.76
C GLU A 67 41.14 11.74 -13.53
N GLU A 68 41.69 10.71 -12.87
CA GLU A 68 42.49 9.65 -13.51
C GLU A 68 41.70 8.94 -14.64
N PHE A 69 40.41 8.71 -14.43
CA PHE A 69 39.51 8.13 -15.45
C PHE A 69 38.95 9.17 -16.45
N GLY A 70 39.35 10.45 -16.35
CA GLY A 70 38.86 11.53 -17.19
C GLY A 70 37.39 11.88 -16.96
N ILE A 71 36.83 11.48 -15.83
CA ILE A 71 35.44 11.72 -15.43
C ILE A 71 35.35 13.12 -14.81
N LYS A 72 34.39 13.92 -15.29
CA LYS A 72 34.09 15.24 -14.71
C LYS A 72 32.70 15.22 -14.10
N ILE A 73 32.62 15.50 -12.80
CA ILE A 73 31.35 15.56 -12.06
C ILE A 73 30.92 17.03 -11.95
N SER A 74 29.65 17.31 -12.23
CA SER A 74 29.11 18.66 -12.09
C SER A 74 28.67 18.91 -10.64
N GLU A 75 29.03 20.07 -10.10
CA GLU A 75 28.51 20.58 -8.81
C GLU A 75 27.04 21.01 -8.89
N LYS A 76 26.48 21.12 -10.10
CA LYS A 76 25.11 21.59 -10.32
C LYS A 76 24.18 20.41 -10.53
N LEU A 77 23.03 20.44 -9.85
CA LEU A 77 21.95 19.48 -10.10
C LEU A 77 21.47 19.58 -11.55
N ALA A 78 21.17 18.43 -12.14
CA ALA A 78 20.61 18.37 -13.49
C ALA A 78 19.22 19.02 -13.51
N LEU A 79 19.04 20.04 -14.35
CA LEU A 79 17.75 20.68 -14.58
C LEU A 79 16.96 19.88 -15.61
N VAL A 80 15.79 19.40 -15.20
CA VAL A 80 14.90 18.60 -16.03
C VAL A 80 13.55 19.28 -16.17
N GLU A 81 13.01 19.24 -17.40
CA GLU A 81 11.67 19.74 -17.66
C GLU A 81 10.65 18.70 -17.20
N ALA A 82 9.60 19.15 -16.52
CA ALA A 82 8.57 18.30 -15.97
C ALA A 82 7.18 18.85 -16.28
N CYS A 83 6.22 17.96 -16.48
CA CYS A 83 4.82 18.29 -16.73
C CYS A 83 3.98 17.90 -15.52
N VAL A 84 3.10 18.78 -15.02
CA VAL A 84 2.16 18.43 -13.96
C VAL A 84 0.83 18.03 -14.58
N LEU A 85 0.48 16.75 -14.47
CA LEU A 85 -0.80 16.23 -14.94
C LEU A 85 -1.95 16.79 -14.08
N PRO A 86 -3.08 17.19 -14.71
CA PRO A 86 -4.26 17.59 -13.96
C PRO A 86 -4.82 16.39 -13.19
N ALA A 87 -5.28 16.62 -11.96
CA ALA A 87 -5.95 15.60 -11.17
C ALA A 87 -7.24 15.15 -11.90
N PRO A 88 -7.54 13.83 -11.93
CA PRO A 88 -8.79 13.36 -12.50
C PRO A 88 -9.97 13.78 -11.62
N TRP A 89 -11.12 13.98 -12.25
CA TRP A 89 -12.38 14.14 -11.54
C TRP A 89 -12.74 12.85 -10.80
N LEU A 90 -13.12 12.97 -9.53
CA LEU A 90 -13.65 11.86 -8.74
C LEU A 90 -15.16 11.94 -8.74
N ASN A 91 -15.80 10.95 -9.37
CA ASN A 91 -17.24 10.82 -9.33
C ASN A 91 -17.64 10.11 -8.03
N TYR A 92 -18.72 10.56 -7.42
CA TYR A 92 -19.38 9.98 -6.25
C TYR A 92 -20.82 9.61 -6.61
N HIS A 93 -21.45 8.78 -5.78
CA HIS A 93 -22.80 8.26 -6.02
C HIS A 93 -23.85 9.38 -6.17
N ASP A 94 -24.80 9.20 -7.07
CA ASP A 94 -25.82 10.20 -7.46
C ASP A 94 -26.73 10.68 -6.31
N THR A 95 -26.80 9.90 -5.22
CA THR A 95 -27.59 10.23 -4.01
C THR A 95 -26.81 11.08 -3.00
N GLY A 96 -25.53 11.34 -3.22
CA GLY A 96 -24.72 12.24 -2.38
C GLY A 96 -24.99 13.71 -2.67
N ARG A 97 -24.74 14.58 -1.68
CA ARG A 97 -24.83 16.05 -1.85
C ARG A 97 -23.83 16.60 -2.88
N GLU A 98 -22.64 15.99 -2.97
CA GLU A 98 -21.62 16.28 -3.98
C GLU A 98 -21.48 15.06 -4.88
N LYS A 99 -21.75 15.26 -6.18
CA LYS A 99 -21.71 14.19 -7.19
C LYS A 99 -20.31 14.02 -7.79
N ASP A 100 -19.54 15.09 -7.88
CA ASP A 100 -18.18 15.08 -8.41
C ASP A 100 -17.29 15.98 -7.55
N CYS A 101 -16.04 15.57 -7.31
CA CYS A 101 -15.05 16.42 -6.68
C CYS A 101 -13.72 16.39 -7.43
N LEU A 102 -13.06 17.54 -7.54
CA LEU A 102 -11.67 17.63 -7.99
C LEU A 102 -10.79 17.57 -6.73
N PRO A 103 -10.00 16.51 -6.51
CA PRO A 103 -9.21 16.38 -5.31
C PRO A 103 -8.12 17.47 -5.28
N ARG A 104 -8.18 18.35 -4.27
CA ARG A 104 -7.08 19.31 -4.00
C ARG A 104 -5.93 18.53 -3.37
N ALA A 105 -4.76 18.52 -4.03
CA ALA A 105 -3.55 17.84 -3.56
C ALA A 105 -3.78 16.37 -3.14
N GLY A 106 -4.59 15.62 -3.92
CA GLY A 106 -4.80 14.18 -3.69
C GLY A 106 -5.63 13.79 -2.45
N GLN A 107 -6.17 14.75 -1.70
CA GLN A 107 -7.05 14.47 -0.55
C GLN A 107 -8.50 14.20 -0.99
N ARG A 108 -9.11 13.15 -0.44
CA ARG A 108 -10.51 12.77 -0.69
C ARG A 108 -11.40 13.26 0.47
N ASN A 109 -12.51 13.90 0.15
CA ASN A 109 -13.57 14.21 1.12
C ASN A 109 -14.67 13.12 1.04
N MET A 110 -15.12 12.62 2.20
CA MET A 110 -16.13 11.55 2.33
C MET A 110 -17.33 11.99 3.20
N MET A 111 -17.46 13.29 3.51
CA MET A 111 -18.61 13.80 4.28
C MET A 111 -19.95 13.50 3.57
N ASN A 112 -20.96 13.05 4.35
CA ASN A 112 -22.36 12.79 3.94
C ASN A 112 -22.74 11.40 3.37
N LYS A 113 -22.07 10.30 3.76
CA LYS A 113 -22.55 8.92 3.50
C LYS A 113 -23.10 8.27 4.78
N ILE A 114 -24.20 7.53 4.68
CA ILE A 114 -24.95 6.99 5.81
C ILE A 114 -24.88 5.46 5.78
N PHE A 115 -24.34 4.83 6.83
CA PHE A 115 -24.47 3.40 7.09
C PHE A 115 -25.79 3.11 7.80
N SER A 116 -26.29 1.87 7.73
CA SER A 116 -27.42 1.45 8.58
C SER A 116 -27.03 1.71 10.06
N PRO A 117 -27.78 2.53 10.80
CA PRO A 117 -27.42 2.92 12.16
C PRO A 117 -27.56 1.76 13.15
N GLU A 118 -28.40 0.76 12.81
CA GLU A 118 -28.62 -0.41 13.64
C GLU A 118 -27.89 -1.64 13.06
N PRO A 119 -27.10 -2.35 13.89
CA PRO A 119 -26.47 -3.58 13.48
C PRO A 119 -27.53 -4.68 13.31
N VAL A 120 -27.43 -5.42 12.21
CA VAL A 120 -28.35 -6.55 11.89
C VAL A 120 -28.26 -7.67 12.94
N LEU A 121 -27.15 -7.74 13.66
CA LEU A 121 -26.88 -8.74 14.70
C LEU A 121 -26.55 -8.07 16.03
N CYS A 122 -26.97 -8.69 17.13
CA CYS A 122 -26.55 -8.30 18.46
C CYS A 122 -25.02 -8.35 18.60
N LEU A 123 -24.49 -7.39 19.36
CA LEU A 123 -23.07 -7.30 19.68
C LEU A 123 -22.60 -8.60 20.37
N LEU A 124 -21.51 -9.18 19.89
CA LEU A 124 -20.91 -10.39 20.46
C LEU A 124 -19.58 -10.04 21.12
N CYS A 125 -19.42 -10.44 22.38
CA CYS A 125 -18.14 -10.42 23.08
C CYS A 125 -17.67 -11.87 23.29
N ALA A 126 -16.47 -12.20 22.83
CA ALA A 126 -15.86 -13.50 23.02
C ALA A 126 -14.44 -13.36 23.55
N ARG A 127 -13.97 -14.35 24.31
CA ARG A 127 -12.56 -14.43 24.72
C ARG A 127 -11.70 -14.81 23.51
N PRO A 128 -10.44 -14.34 23.43
CA PRO A 128 -9.55 -14.64 22.30
C PRO A 128 -9.45 -16.13 21.94
N ASP A 129 -9.38 -17.00 22.95
CA ASP A 129 -9.26 -18.46 22.81
C ASP A 129 -10.54 -19.13 22.28
N GLN A 130 -11.69 -18.46 22.36
CA GLN A 130 -12.98 -18.98 21.88
C GLN A 130 -13.49 -18.24 20.64
N VAL A 131 -12.71 -17.31 20.10
CA VAL A 131 -13.21 -16.36 19.10
C VAL A 131 -13.64 -17.03 17.81
N GLU A 132 -12.92 -18.06 17.37
CA GLU A 132 -13.24 -18.80 16.15
C GLU A 132 -14.59 -19.49 16.27
N ARG A 133 -14.79 -20.25 17.35
CA ARG A 133 -16.03 -20.97 17.61
C ARG A 133 -17.20 -19.99 17.74
N ALA A 134 -17.00 -18.90 18.48
CA ALA A 134 -18.02 -17.88 18.69
C ALA A 134 -18.40 -17.18 17.37
N LEU A 135 -17.41 -16.81 16.55
CA LEU A 135 -17.65 -16.16 15.26
C LEU A 135 -18.37 -17.08 14.27
N LYS A 136 -17.93 -18.34 14.13
CA LYS A 136 -18.56 -19.33 13.25
C LYS A 136 -20.01 -19.62 13.69
N ALA A 137 -20.25 -19.80 14.99
CA ALA A 137 -21.59 -20.04 15.52
C ALA A 137 -22.52 -18.83 15.30
N HIS A 138 -22.05 -17.61 15.58
CA HIS A 138 -22.84 -16.39 15.41
C HIS A 138 -23.17 -16.12 13.94
N PHE A 139 -22.22 -16.38 13.04
CA PHE A 139 -22.44 -16.29 11.60
C PHE A 139 -23.47 -17.31 11.11
N HIS A 140 -23.40 -18.55 11.60
CA HIS A 140 -24.36 -19.59 11.24
C HIS A 140 -25.79 -19.22 11.68
N VAL A 141 -25.94 -18.70 12.91
CA VAL A 141 -27.23 -18.19 13.41
C VAL A 141 -27.71 -17.01 12.56
N ALA A 142 -26.84 -16.08 12.19
CA ALA A 142 -27.19 -14.94 11.35
C ALA A 142 -27.76 -15.36 9.99
N ILE A 143 -27.08 -16.31 9.33
CA ILE A 143 -27.47 -16.81 8.01
C ILE A 143 -28.84 -17.51 8.08
N ILE A 144 -29.01 -18.45 9.02
CA ILE A 144 -30.20 -19.30 9.09
C ILE A 144 -31.42 -18.52 9.60
N SER A 145 -31.26 -17.74 10.67
CA SER A 145 -32.40 -17.20 11.41
C SER A 145 -32.88 -15.84 10.91
N ILE A 146 -32.02 -15.06 10.25
CA ILE A 146 -32.29 -13.65 9.92
C ILE A 146 -32.15 -13.37 8.43
N LEU A 147 -31.13 -13.94 7.78
CA LEU A 147 -30.74 -13.54 6.42
C LEU A 147 -31.39 -14.40 5.32
N GLN A 148 -31.47 -15.72 5.50
CA GLN A 148 -32.12 -16.63 4.55
C GLN A 148 -33.61 -16.32 4.27
N PRO A 149 -34.45 -15.96 5.26
CA PRO A 149 -35.87 -15.70 5.03
C PRO A 149 -36.15 -14.51 4.09
N ASP A 150 -35.27 -13.50 4.12
CA ASP A 150 -35.38 -12.25 3.33
C ASP A 150 -34.47 -12.25 2.08
N GLY A 151 -33.71 -13.33 1.84
CA GLY A 151 -32.69 -13.35 0.78
C GLY A 151 -31.57 -12.32 0.95
N LYS A 152 -31.32 -11.88 2.20
CA LYS A 152 -30.26 -10.93 2.55
C LYS A 152 -28.94 -11.67 2.79
N GLU A 153 -27.84 -10.94 2.73
CA GLU A 153 -26.50 -11.47 3.02
C GLU A 153 -25.77 -10.55 4.01
N LEU A 154 -24.95 -11.14 4.89
CA LEU A 154 -24.09 -10.37 5.78
C LEU A 154 -22.87 -9.89 5.00
N ASN A 155 -22.71 -8.58 4.84
CA ASN A 155 -21.64 -8.02 4.00
C ASN A 155 -20.43 -7.48 4.75
N LEU A 156 -20.52 -7.29 6.07
CA LEU A 156 -19.44 -6.71 6.87
C LEU A 156 -19.55 -7.16 8.32
N VAL A 157 -18.41 -7.51 8.92
CA VAL A 157 -18.23 -7.58 10.38
C VAL A 157 -17.22 -6.55 10.85
N ILE A 158 -17.58 -5.79 11.88
CA ILE A 158 -16.64 -4.91 12.60
C ILE A 158 -16.15 -5.67 13.83
N ILE A 159 -14.84 -5.80 13.96
CA ILE A 159 -14.18 -6.54 15.03
C ILE A 159 -13.40 -5.55 15.89
N ILE A 160 -13.72 -5.48 17.18
CA ILE A 160 -12.95 -4.66 18.12
C ILE A 160 -11.91 -5.57 18.78
N LEU A 161 -10.64 -5.24 18.59
CA LEU A 161 -9.50 -5.99 19.11
C LEU A 161 -8.90 -5.30 20.33
N PRO A 162 -8.35 -6.08 21.30
CA PRO A 162 -7.50 -5.51 22.33
C PRO A 162 -6.23 -4.90 21.69
N ASP A 163 -5.61 -3.95 22.38
CA ASP A 163 -4.40 -3.29 21.89
C ASP A 163 -3.22 -4.27 21.79
N ASN A 164 -3.13 -5.18 22.77
CA ASN A 164 -2.23 -6.33 22.73
C ASN A 164 -2.99 -7.53 22.16
N ASN A 165 -2.96 -7.68 20.84
CA ASN A 165 -3.72 -8.73 20.14
C ASN A 165 -2.88 -9.90 19.63
N GLY A 166 -1.54 -9.85 19.68
CA GLY A 166 -0.68 -10.96 19.27
C GLY A 166 -1.13 -11.61 17.95
N PRO A 167 -1.33 -12.95 17.89
CA PRO A 167 -1.77 -13.63 16.67
C PRO A 167 -3.25 -13.41 16.30
N LEU A 168 -4.07 -12.90 17.23
CA LEU A 168 -5.53 -12.83 17.11
C LEU A 168 -6.01 -12.06 15.88
N TYR A 169 -5.29 -10.99 15.49
CA TYR A 169 -5.62 -10.23 14.27
C TYR A 169 -5.48 -11.12 13.02
N GLY A 170 -4.39 -11.89 12.93
CA GLY A 170 -4.13 -12.79 11.81
C GLY A 170 -5.17 -13.90 11.73
N ASP A 171 -5.47 -14.54 12.86
CA ASP A 171 -6.46 -15.63 12.93
C ASP A 171 -7.86 -15.16 12.49
N LEU A 172 -8.32 -14.02 13.03
CA LEU A 172 -9.63 -13.47 12.67
C LEU A 172 -9.69 -13.05 11.20
N LYS A 173 -8.57 -12.55 10.66
CA LYS A 173 -8.48 -12.23 9.23
C LYS A 173 -8.54 -13.47 8.37
N ARG A 174 -7.77 -14.51 8.70
CA ARG A 174 -7.82 -15.81 8.02
C ARG A 174 -9.24 -16.37 8.06
N ILE A 175 -9.80 -16.61 9.24
CA ILE A 175 -11.15 -17.21 9.41
C ILE A 175 -12.22 -16.44 8.62
N CYS A 176 -12.24 -15.10 8.72
CA CYS A 176 -13.21 -14.30 7.97
C CYS A 176 -13.02 -14.41 6.45
N GLU A 177 -11.78 -14.30 5.95
CA GLU A 177 -11.51 -14.20 4.51
C GLU A 177 -11.45 -15.56 3.80
N THR A 178 -11.03 -16.62 4.49
CA THR A 178 -10.89 -17.99 3.92
C THR A 178 -12.07 -18.88 4.24
N ASP A 179 -12.45 -19.01 5.52
CA ASP A 179 -13.40 -20.03 5.95
C ASP A 179 -14.85 -19.56 5.77
N ILE A 180 -15.11 -18.31 6.16
CA ILE A 180 -16.46 -17.74 6.19
C ILE A 180 -16.78 -16.97 4.90
N GLY A 181 -15.77 -16.37 4.26
CA GLY A 181 -15.96 -15.49 3.10
C GLY A 181 -16.60 -14.14 3.44
N LEU A 182 -16.39 -13.65 4.67
CA LEU A 182 -16.96 -12.42 5.20
C LEU A 182 -15.93 -11.28 5.20
N VAL A 183 -16.34 -10.12 4.69
CA VAL A 183 -15.52 -8.91 4.79
C VAL A 183 -15.43 -8.47 6.25
N SER A 184 -14.20 -8.29 6.76
CA SER A 184 -13.97 -7.84 8.13
C SER A 184 -13.21 -6.50 8.21
N GLN A 185 -13.62 -5.65 9.16
CA GLN A 185 -12.92 -4.44 9.56
C GLN A 185 -12.52 -4.54 11.03
N CYS A 186 -11.22 -4.67 11.29
CA CYS A 186 -10.69 -4.70 12.65
C CYS A 186 -10.36 -3.29 13.14
N CYS A 187 -10.70 -2.99 14.39
CA CYS A 187 -10.46 -1.72 15.06
C CYS A 187 -9.83 -1.99 16.43
N LEU A 188 -8.76 -1.27 16.79
CA LEU A 188 -8.16 -1.39 18.12
C LEU A 188 -9.02 -0.66 19.15
N ALA A 189 -9.21 -1.28 20.31
CA ALA A 189 -10.00 -0.76 21.41
C ALA A 189 -9.62 0.67 21.78
N LYS A 190 -8.32 1.01 21.90
CA LYS A 190 -7.88 2.38 22.22
C LYS A 190 -8.42 3.45 21.28
N HIS A 191 -8.54 3.13 19.99
CA HIS A 191 -9.02 4.09 18.99
C HIS A 191 -10.55 4.18 18.97
N VAL A 192 -11.22 3.04 19.20
CA VAL A 192 -12.67 2.99 19.35
C VAL A 192 -13.12 3.76 20.60
N PHE A 193 -12.39 3.68 21.71
CA PHE A 193 -12.73 4.44 22.92
C PHE A 193 -12.42 5.94 22.81
N ARG A 194 -11.37 6.32 22.06
CA ARG A 194 -11.00 7.73 21.87
C ARG A 194 -11.93 8.45 20.88
N MET A 195 -12.47 7.75 19.89
CA MET A 195 -13.46 8.26 18.91
C MET A 195 -13.05 9.59 18.22
N SER A 196 -11.82 9.73 17.74
CA SER A 196 -11.48 10.94 16.96
C SER A 196 -12.19 10.95 15.60
N GLU A 197 -12.64 12.12 15.14
CA GLU A 197 -13.30 12.26 13.84
C GLU A 197 -12.42 11.74 12.70
N GLN A 198 -11.11 12.04 12.73
CA GLN A 198 -10.16 11.56 11.74
C GLN A 198 -10.08 10.03 11.71
N TYR A 199 -10.08 9.36 12.86
CA TYR A 199 -10.05 7.89 12.93
C TYR A 199 -11.33 7.28 12.35
N LEU A 200 -12.49 7.84 12.69
CA LEU A 200 -13.77 7.38 12.17
C LEU A 200 -13.86 7.56 10.65
N ALA A 201 -13.35 8.69 10.13
CA ALA A 201 -13.27 8.93 8.69
C ALA A 201 -12.39 7.89 7.97
N ASP A 202 -11.22 7.57 8.53
CA ASP A 202 -10.30 6.56 7.98
C ASP A 202 -10.91 5.14 8.00
N VAL A 203 -11.60 4.78 9.08
CA VAL A 203 -12.30 3.50 9.20
C VAL A 203 -13.45 3.42 8.19
N ALA A 204 -14.26 4.49 8.07
CA ALA A 204 -15.34 4.57 7.09
C ALA A 204 -14.82 4.44 5.65
N LEU A 205 -13.68 5.07 5.33
CA LEU A 205 -13.04 4.94 4.03
C LEU A 205 -12.59 3.49 3.76
N LYS A 206 -11.96 2.83 4.74
CA LYS A 206 -11.55 1.42 4.62
C LYS A 206 -12.75 0.49 4.41
N ILE A 207 -13.84 0.71 5.15
CA ILE A 207 -15.08 -0.06 4.99
C ILE A 207 -15.68 0.17 3.60
N ASN A 208 -15.78 1.42 3.17
CA ASN A 208 -16.34 1.76 1.86
C ASN A 208 -15.59 1.06 0.72
N VAL A 209 -14.26 1.05 0.77
CA VAL A 209 -13.45 0.32 -0.21
C VAL A 209 -13.75 -1.18 -0.19
N LYS A 210 -13.91 -1.79 0.99
CA LYS A 210 -14.18 -3.24 1.08
C LYS A 210 -15.59 -3.64 0.67
N VAL A 211 -16.60 -2.83 1.01
CA VAL A 211 -18.02 -3.17 0.84
C VAL A 211 -18.57 -2.62 -0.48
N VAL A 212 -18.24 -1.38 -0.85
CA VAL A 212 -18.77 -0.71 -2.05
C VAL A 212 -17.98 -1.09 -3.30
N ALA A 213 -16.66 -1.24 -3.22
CA ALA A 213 -15.91 -1.79 -4.36
C ALA A 213 -16.28 -3.26 -4.66
N SER A 214 -16.96 -3.95 -3.75
CA SER A 214 -17.47 -5.29 -4.00
C SER A 214 -18.71 -5.28 -4.92
N ARG A 215 -19.61 -4.29 -4.82
CA ARG A 215 -20.95 -4.40 -5.43
C ARG A 215 -21.20 -3.54 -6.67
N ASP A 216 -21.12 -2.21 -6.70
CA ASP A 216 -21.49 -1.45 -7.93
C ASP A 216 -20.77 -0.09 -8.08
N TRP A 217 -19.61 -0.06 -8.75
CA TRP A 217 -18.89 1.16 -9.16
C TRP A 217 -18.07 0.82 -10.43
N PRO A 218 -17.62 1.79 -11.29
CA PRO A 218 -17.10 1.49 -12.62
C PRO A 218 -16.01 0.42 -12.62
N GLU A 219 -15.96 -0.33 -13.73
CA GLU A 219 -15.19 -1.56 -13.94
C GLU A 219 -13.69 -1.50 -13.54
N VAL A 220 -13.13 -0.30 -13.34
CA VAL A 220 -11.73 -0.01 -13.01
C VAL A 220 -11.42 -0.01 -11.50
N THR A 221 -12.44 0.00 -10.62
CA THR A 221 -12.22 0.05 -9.16
C THR A 221 -12.27 -1.30 -8.44
N LYS A 222 -12.54 -2.40 -9.15
CA LYS A 222 -12.58 -3.75 -8.57
C LYS A 222 -11.30 -4.52 -8.90
N TYR A 223 -10.43 -4.68 -7.90
CA TYR A 223 -9.26 -5.56 -8.00
C TYR A 223 -9.53 -6.83 -7.20
N ALA A 224 -9.27 -7.97 -7.83
CA ALA A 224 -9.26 -9.24 -7.14
C ALA A 224 -7.82 -9.76 -7.10
N GLY A 225 -7.31 -10.00 -5.90
CA GLY A 225 -5.96 -10.51 -5.66
C GLY A 225 -5.86 -12.00 -5.95
N LEU A 226 -4.72 -12.45 -6.48
CA LEU A 226 -4.28 -13.84 -6.42
C LEU A 226 -2.91 -13.81 -5.75
N VAL A 227 -2.64 -14.79 -4.89
CA VAL A 227 -1.34 -14.96 -4.28
C VAL A 227 -0.92 -16.42 -4.44
N CYS A 228 0.34 -16.64 -4.77
CA CYS A 228 0.92 -17.97 -4.94
C CYS A 228 2.27 -18.02 -4.22
N ALA A 229 2.51 -19.07 -3.43
CA ALA A 229 3.81 -19.32 -2.83
C ALA A 229 4.84 -19.71 -3.89
N GLN A 230 6.11 -19.39 -3.64
CA GLN A 230 7.22 -19.65 -4.56
C GLN A 230 8.50 -20.01 -3.80
N PRO A 231 9.51 -20.63 -4.45
CA PRO A 231 10.79 -20.94 -3.82
C PRO A 231 11.50 -19.72 -3.22
N HIS A 232 12.37 -19.97 -2.23
CA HIS A 232 13.07 -18.91 -1.50
C HIS A 232 13.85 -17.97 -2.44
N ARG A 233 13.68 -16.65 -2.27
CA ARG A 233 14.36 -15.59 -3.05
C ARG A 233 14.17 -15.68 -4.57
N GLN A 234 13.10 -16.32 -5.01
CA GLN A 234 12.76 -16.38 -6.43
C GLN A 234 11.97 -15.13 -6.85
N GLU A 235 12.60 -14.20 -7.58
CA GLU A 235 11.94 -12.98 -8.06
C GLU A 235 10.97 -13.23 -9.24
N SER A 236 11.23 -14.26 -10.05
CA SER A 236 10.34 -14.63 -11.16
C SER A 236 9.09 -15.34 -10.64
N ILE A 237 7.91 -14.75 -10.90
CA ILE A 237 6.60 -15.32 -10.53
C ILE A 237 6.34 -16.60 -11.33
N GLN A 238 6.68 -17.76 -10.75
CA GLN A 238 6.58 -19.05 -11.45
C GLN A 238 5.15 -19.42 -11.81
N ASP A 239 4.16 -19.00 -11.00
CA ASP A 239 2.75 -19.29 -11.25
C ASP A 239 2.04 -18.24 -12.11
N LEU A 240 2.75 -17.27 -12.67
CA LEU A 240 2.15 -16.25 -13.54
C LEU A 240 1.52 -16.90 -14.78
N PHE A 241 2.27 -17.83 -15.40
CA PHE A 241 1.83 -18.69 -16.49
C PHE A 241 2.53 -20.05 -16.36
N LYS A 242 1.76 -21.14 -16.41
CA LYS A 242 2.28 -22.50 -16.35
C LYS A 242 1.70 -23.38 -17.45
N VAL A 243 2.51 -24.34 -17.90
CA VAL A 243 2.09 -25.41 -18.80
C VAL A 243 2.59 -26.72 -18.21
N TRP A 244 1.72 -27.73 -18.16
CA TRP A 244 2.09 -29.08 -17.74
C TRP A 244 1.39 -30.13 -18.61
N GLN A 245 1.93 -31.34 -18.62
CA GLN A 245 1.28 -32.48 -19.25
C GLN A 245 0.41 -33.18 -18.22
N ASP A 246 -0.89 -33.21 -18.49
CA ASP A 246 -1.86 -33.99 -17.74
C ASP A 246 -2.03 -35.37 -18.41
N PRO A 247 -1.91 -36.48 -17.65
CA PRO A 247 -2.01 -37.83 -18.21
C PRO A 247 -3.34 -38.12 -18.94
N GLN A 248 -4.42 -37.41 -18.60
CA GLN A 248 -5.75 -37.60 -19.21
C GLN A 248 -6.12 -36.49 -20.19
N ARG A 249 -5.67 -35.26 -19.94
CA ARG A 249 -6.06 -34.06 -20.71
C ARG A 249 -5.00 -33.55 -21.67
N GLY A 250 -3.83 -34.18 -21.71
CA GLY A 250 -2.71 -33.75 -22.53
C GLY A 250 -2.12 -32.42 -22.02
N THR A 251 -1.74 -31.52 -22.91
CA THR A 251 -1.10 -30.26 -22.53
C THR A 251 -2.11 -29.29 -21.91
N VAL A 252 -1.98 -29.03 -20.61
CA VAL A 252 -2.82 -28.11 -19.87
C VAL A 252 -2.05 -26.82 -19.58
N THR A 253 -2.72 -25.69 -19.81
CA THR A 253 -2.21 -24.36 -19.45
C THR A 253 -2.90 -23.83 -18.19
N GLY A 254 -2.18 -23.09 -17.36
CA GLY A 254 -2.67 -22.52 -16.11
C GLY A 254 -1.88 -21.29 -15.69
N GLY A 255 -1.97 -20.97 -14.40
CA GLY A 255 -1.35 -19.80 -13.81
C GLY A 255 -2.31 -18.62 -13.62
N MET A 256 -1.82 -17.62 -12.89
CA MET A 256 -2.60 -16.50 -12.36
C MET A 256 -3.26 -15.67 -13.47
N VAL A 257 -2.58 -15.48 -14.61
CA VAL A 257 -3.14 -14.74 -15.75
C VAL A 257 -4.38 -15.43 -16.31
N LYS A 258 -4.35 -16.77 -16.44
CA LYS A 258 -5.50 -17.54 -16.96
C LYS A 258 -6.71 -17.42 -16.05
N VAL A 259 -6.50 -17.50 -14.73
CA VAL A 259 -7.58 -17.31 -13.73
C VAL A 259 -8.20 -15.92 -13.87
N ARG A 260 -7.38 -14.88 -14.03
CA ARG A 260 -7.86 -13.50 -14.20
C ARG A 260 -8.63 -13.29 -15.50
N LEU A 261 -8.19 -13.87 -16.61
CA LEU A 261 -8.89 -13.82 -17.89
C LEU A 261 -10.27 -14.50 -17.83
N ILE A 262 -10.36 -15.65 -17.15
CA ILE A 262 -11.63 -16.36 -16.95
C ILE A 262 -12.58 -15.52 -16.09
N SER A 263 -12.09 -14.98 -14.97
CA SER A 263 -12.89 -14.11 -14.09
C SER A 263 -13.37 -12.85 -14.82
N PHE A 264 -12.51 -12.22 -15.63
CA PHE A 264 -12.89 -11.06 -16.45
C PHE A 264 -13.99 -11.42 -17.45
N LYS A 265 -13.86 -12.55 -18.17
CA LYS A 265 -14.85 -12.99 -19.15
C LYS A 265 -16.20 -13.35 -18.51
N ARG A 266 -16.18 -13.92 -17.30
CA ARG A 266 -17.39 -14.21 -16.52
C ARG A 266 -18.08 -12.94 -16.05
N ALA A 267 -17.32 -11.94 -15.59
CA ALA A 267 -17.86 -10.69 -15.07
C ALA A 267 -18.39 -9.76 -16.18
N THR A 268 -17.66 -9.64 -17.30
CA THR A 268 -17.99 -8.65 -18.35
C THR A 268 -18.72 -9.25 -19.56
N GLY A 269 -18.75 -10.59 -19.67
CA GLY A 269 -19.20 -11.26 -20.88
C GLY A 269 -18.29 -11.05 -22.09
N GLN A 270 -17.17 -10.32 -21.98
CA GLN A 270 -16.27 -9.95 -23.07
C GLN A 270 -14.84 -10.44 -22.84
N LYS A 271 -14.04 -10.52 -23.91
CA LYS A 271 -12.60 -10.79 -23.80
C LYS A 271 -11.86 -9.45 -23.70
N PRO A 272 -10.82 -9.33 -22.86
CA PRO A 272 -10.06 -8.09 -22.78
C PRO A 272 -9.32 -7.86 -24.11
N ARG A 273 -9.37 -6.62 -24.62
CA ARG A 273 -8.67 -6.22 -25.85
C ARG A 273 -7.21 -5.84 -25.61
N ARG A 274 -6.88 -5.42 -24.39
CA ARG A 274 -5.55 -5.02 -23.95
C ARG A 274 -5.34 -5.47 -22.52
N ILE A 275 -4.13 -5.90 -22.21
CA ILE A 275 -3.69 -6.23 -20.85
C ILE A 275 -2.53 -5.31 -20.53
N ILE A 276 -2.61 -4.61 -19.40
CA ILE A 276 -1.56 -3.73 -18.90
C ILE A 276 -1.01 -4.37 -17.64
N PHE A 277 0.29 -4.69 -17.64
CA PHE A 277 0.98 -5.26 -16.50
C PHE A 277 1.78 -4.19 -15.77
N TYR A 278 1.51 -4.05 -14.47
CA TYR A 278 2.32 -3.25 -13.55
C TYR A 278 3.15 -4.21 -12.69
N SER A 279 4.47 -4.08 -12.72
CA SER A 279 5.39 -4.80 -11.84
C SER A 279 6.14 -3.78 -10.97
N SER A 280 6.27 -4.06 -9.68
CA SER A 280 7.10 -3.27 -8.78
C SER A 280 8.49 -3.90 -8.71
N LYS A 281 9.52 -3.19 -9.16
CA LYS A 281 10.93 -3.49 -8.85
C LYS A 281 11.46 -2.40 -7.92
N ALA A 282 12.29 -2.77 -6.95
CA ALA A 282 12.65 -1.90 -5.83
C ALA A 282 13.96 -1.09 -6.00
N ASP A 283 14.64 -1.17 -7.15
CA ASP A 283 16.09 -0.94 -7.15
C ASP A 283 16.57 0.45 -7.61
N PHE A 284 15.70 1.42 -7.91
CA PHE A 284 16.13 2.75 -8.36
C PHE A 284 15.43 3.90 -7.64
N HIS A 285 16.22 4.67 -6.88
CA HIS A 285 15.78 5.90 -6.23
C HIS A 285 16.31 7.12 -6.98
N VAL A 286 15.45 7.73 -7.80
CA VAL A 286 15.70 9.07 -8.35
C VAL A 286 15.00 10.09 -7.47
N VAL A 287 15.77 10.93 -6.78
CA VAL A 287 15.21 12.03 -6.00
C VAL A 287 15.02 13.23 -6.91
N ILE A 288 13.79 13.42 -7.38
CA ILE A 288 13.41 14.62 -8.12
C ILE A 288 13.10 15.71 -7.10
N CYS A 289 14.04 16.65 -6.90
CA CYS A 289 13.90 17.82 -6.03
C CYS A 289 12.94 18.86 -6.65
N LEU A 290 11.68 18.47 -6.88
CA LEU A 290 10.62 19.41 -7.23
C LEU A 290 9.73 19.64 -6.01
N LEU A 291 9.31 20.90 -5.86
CA LEU A 291 8.29 21.35 -4.92
C LEU A 291 6.99 20.56 -5.12
N GLY A 292 6.83 19.42 -4.45
CA GLY A 292 5.59 18.93 -3.86
C GLY A 292 4.32 18.68 -4.70
N PHE A 293 4.29 18.88 -6.02
CA PHE A 293 3.05 18.74 -6.79
C PHE A 293 2.78 17.29 -7.21
N SER A 294 1.66 16.74 -6.71
CA SER A 294 1.08 15.50 -7.24
C SER A 294 0.80 15.63 -8.73
N GLY A 295 1.10 14.58 -9.50
CA GLY A 295 0.91 14.53 -10.95
C GLY A 295 2.14 14.93 -11.76
N THR A 296 3.28 15.23 -11.13
CA THR A 296 4.52 15.59 -11.84
C THR A 296 5.06 14.39 -12.63
N VAL A 297 5.31 14.57 -13.93
CA VAL A 297 5.86 13.58 -14.87
C VAL A 297 7.17 14.10 -15.46
N VAL A 298 8.16 13.22 -15.54
CA VAL A 298 9.43 13.44 -16.24
C VAL A 298 9.66 12.27 -17.20
N ASP A 299 9.80 12.56 -18.48
CA ASP A 299 9.98 11.59 -19.57
C ASP A 299 11.22 11.91 -20.43
N SER A 300 12.11 12.77 -19.93
CA SER A 300 13.28 13.25 -20.65
C SER A 300 14.51 13.40 -19.75
N LYS A 301 15.69 13.52 -20.38
CA LYS A 301 17.04 13.74 -19.80
C LYS A 301 17.57 12.66 -18.85
N ILE A 302 16.80 12.31 -17.83
CA ILE A 302 17.16 11.35 -16.77
C ILE A 302 16.55 9.96 -16.98
N CYS A 303 15.73 9.80 -18.03
CA CYS A 303 15.17 8.53 -18.44
C CYS A 303 16.17 7.74 -19.31
N HIS A 304 15.98 6.43 -19.38
CA HIS A 304 16.79 5.54 -20.19
C HIS A 304 16.83 6.00 -21.65
N PRO A 305 18.02 6.04 -22.29
CA PRO A 305 18.19 6.68 -23.61
C PRO A 305 17.47 5.94 -24.75
N THR A 306 17.16 4.65 -24.58
CA THR A 306 16.59 3.81 -25.64
C THR A 306 15.33 3.04 -25.23
N GLU A 307 14.94 3.11 -23.97
CA GLU A 307 13.77 2.37 -23.46
C GLU A 307 12.64 3.36 -23.16
N ILE A 308 11.40 2.86 -23.18
CA ILE A 308 10.23 3.66 -22.83
C ILE A 308 10.16 3.74 -21.30
N GLU A 309 10.75 4.79 -20.74
CA GLU A 309 10.78 5.07 -19.32
C GLU A 309 10.24 6.48 -19.03
N PHE A 310 9.52 6.62 -17.92
CA PHE A 310 9.13 7.91 -17.37
C PHE A 310 9.02 7.80 -15.85
N TYR A 311 9.21 8.92 -15.16
CA TYR A 311 8.98 9.08 -13.72
C TYR A 311 7.66 9.80 -13.49
N LEU A 312 6.85 9.30 -12.53
CA LEU A 312 5.59 9.93 -12.11
C LEU A 312 5.55 10.07 -10.59
N CYS A 313 5.34 11.29 -10.10
CA CYS A 313 5.07 11.59 -8.69
C CYS A 313 3.56 11.64 -8.44
N SER A 314 2.96 10.54 -7.98
CA SER A 314 1.51 10.37 -7.77
C SER A 314 0.98 10.81 -6.39
N HIS A 315 1.85 11.36 -5.52
CA HIS A 315 1.66 11.72 -4.10
C HIS A 315 1.99 10.63 -3.05
N ALA A 316 2.53 11.08 -1.90
CA ALA A 316 2.82 10.33 -0.66
C ALA A 316 3.71 9.07 -0.75
N GLY A 317 4.54 8.92 -1.80
CA GLY A 317 5.47 7.79 -1.91
C GLY A 317 4.79 6.41 -2.03
N HIS A 318 3.50 6.37 -2.38
CA HIS A 318 2.76 5.12 -2.55
C HIS A 318 2.69 4.70 -4.03
N PRO A 319 2.88 3.41 -4.34
CA PRO A 319 2.72 2.88 -5.70
C PRO A 319 1.30 3.08 -6.24
N MET A 320 1.15 2.95 -7.56
CA MET A 320 -0.16 2.90 -8.21
C MET A 320 -1.07 1.81 -7.60
N PRO A 321 -2.41 2.00 -7.57
CA PRO A 321 -3.32 1.10 -6.85
C PRO A 321 -3.15 -0.40 -7.15
N PRO A 322 -2.96 -0.87 -8.41
CA PRO A 322 -2.76 -2.29 -8.68
C PRO A 322 -1.50 -2.87 -8.03
N ALA A 323 -0.41 -2.09 -7.99
CA ALA A 323 0.85 -2.49 -7.37
C ALA A 323 0.75 -2.43 -5.83
N TYR A 324 0.08 -1.41 -5.29
CA TYR A 324 -0.19 -1.30 -3.87
C TYR A 324 -1.07 -2.46 -3.37
N ASP A 325 -2.14 -2.79 -4.08
CA ASP A 325 -3.03 -3.89 -3.76
C ASP A 325 -2.33 -5.25 -3.87
N ALA A 326 -1.41 -5.42 -4.82
CA ALA A 326 -0.57 -6.62 -4.93
C ALA A 326 0.37 -6.75 -3.71
N HIS A 327 1.01 -5.66 -3.28
CA HIS A 327 1.85 -5.66 -2.08
C HIS A 327 1.04 -5.98 -0.82
N LEU A 328 -0.16 -5.40 -0.69
CA LEU A 328 -1.06 -5.67 0.43
C LEU A 328 -1.56 -7.12 0.43
N ALA A 329 -1.85 -7.70 -0.75
CA ALA A 329 -2.23 -9.09 -0.88
C ALA A 329 -1.08 -10.04 -0.48
N ALA A 330 0.15 -9.76 -0.92
CA ALA A 330 1.34 -10.52 -0.54
C ALA A 330 1.59 -10.46 0.97
N PHE A 331 1.52 -9.27 1.57
CA PHE A 331 1.67 -9.09 3.02
C PHE A 331 0.60 -9.87 3.80
N ARG A 332 -0.67 -9.84 3.36
CA ARG A 332 -1.74 -10.62 3.99
C ARG A 332 -1.50 -12.12 3.92
N ALA A 333 -1.05 -12.62 2.76
CA ALA A 333 -0.73 -14.03 2.60
C ALA A 333 0.44 -14.46 3.49
N GLN A 334 1.48 -13.62 3.62
CA GLN A 334 2.59 -13.87 4.52
C GLN A 334 2.12 -14.00 5.98
N VAL A 335 1.31 -13.06 6.46
CA VAL A 335 0.72 -13.13 7.82
C VAL A 335 -0.10 -14.40 8.03
N SER A 336 -0.78 -14.91 6.99
CA SER A 336 -1.48 -16.18 7.07
C SER A 336 -0.56 -17.41 7.09
N MET A 337 0.56 -17.39 6.36
CA MET A 337 1.50 -18.52 6.27
C MET A 337 2.45 -18.66 7.47
N GLU A 338 2.89 -17.54 8.08
CA GLU A 338 3.79 -17.57 9.25
C GLU A 338 3.19 -18.33 10.46
N GLN A 339 1.87 -18.49 10.48
CA GLN A 339 1.16 -19.23 11.53
C GLN A 339 1.04 -20.75 11.27
N GLU A 340 1.20 -21.23 10.03
CA GLU A 340 1.24 -22.68 9.76
C GLU A 340 2.57 -23.30 10.23
N THR A 341 3.65 -22.52 10.26
CA THR A 341 4.97 -22.98 10.71
C THR A 341 5.13 -23.05 12.23
N SER A 342 4.24 -22.44 13.01
CA SER A 342 4.29 -22.49 14.49
C SER A 342 3.64 -23.73 15.11
N ASP A 343 2.85 -24.49 14.35
CA ASP A 343 2.22 -25.75 14.80
C ASP A 343 3.05 -27.01 14.43
N GLY A 344 4.26 -26.82 13.89
CA GLY A 344 5.19 -27.89 13.53
C GLY A 344 6.51 -27.80 14.28
N GLY A 345 6.50 -28.06 15.58
CA GLY A 345 7.69 -28.15 16.45
C GLY A 345 7.46 -29.04 17.65
#